data_AF-A0AAX2UIS5-F1
#
_entry.id   AF-A0AAX2UIS5-F1
#
_cell.length_a   1.000
_cell.length_b   1.000
_cell.length_c   1.000
_cell.angle_alpha   90.00
_cell.angle_beta   90.00
_cell.angle_gamma   90.00
#
_symmetry.space_group_name_H-M   'P 1'
#
loop_
_entity.id
_entity.type
_entity.pdbx_description
1 polymer ?
#
loop_
_entity_poly.entity_id
_entity_poly.type
_entity_poly.pdbx_seq_one_letter_code
_entity_poly.pdbx_strand_id
1 'polypeptide(L)'
;MALDFSSTKFYFPLNSMVYKGLKADLESQSWENLKAIDENLKPLELDEKVKNAQSDMINVYFRDPITQNITNSALSTQSIEKLKDTFGGADFYQRKDGSYILGGDVEKFVSSWYGDIAYQRGYLAEDANGDGYLNKNELDETRSGFTPHGYFHLRKDKIIASNLSYVESYIKLNGIATAPDGVPENFKKAQVSLYNEGKFAAPTLALELDKTIKNDKDTDGLIIYKEILNKNEMRQQAMDLASYVIGGGTFDPTEGALTLLDLIIRDEEALKVFGKLAANDFDIESLSEEELKMLKQDFKEFFNENNEFDKEKFQKYYESLKEQFVDKSLNFLGLSKEDYQNGSLNLDFNKLSSVIKDIVSTFKEANTTPSNYGNLRLDLSL
;
A
#
# COMPACT_ATOMS: atom_id res chain seq x y z
N MET A 1 -12.95 19.98 27.56
CA MET A 1 -12.59 21.41 27.52
C MET A 1 -12.22 21.73 26.08
N ALA A 2 -12.77 22.79 25.46
CA ALA A 2 -12.42 23.13 24.08
C ALA A 2 -11.01 23.75 24.04
N LEU A 3 -10.18 23.33 23.08
CA LEU A 3 -8.82 23.85 22.92
C LEU A 3 -8.83 25.16 22.14
N ASP A 4 -7.98 26.12 22.54
CA ASP A 4 -7.77 27.40 21.84
C ASP A 4 -6.55 27.34 20.92
N PHE A 5 -6.78 27.52 19.61
CA PHE A 5 -5.74 27.53 18.57
C PHE A 5 -5.43 28.94 18.00
N SER A 6 -6.03 29.99 18.56
CA SER A 6 -5.99 31.36 18.01
C SER A 6 -4.59 31.95 17.82
N SER A 7 -3.60 31.46 18.58
CA SER A 7 -2.20 31.88 18.44
C SER A 7 -1.24 30.72 18.21
N THR A 8 -1.72 29.59 17.72
CA THR A 8 -0.89 28.40 17.49
C THR A 8 0.10 28.63 16.34
N LYS A 9 1.37 28.31 16.59
CA LYS A 9 2.36 28.13 15.53
C LYS A 9 2.36 26.69 15.05
N PHE A 10 2.18 26.48 13.76
CA PHE A 10 2.14 25.14 13.16
C PHE A 10 3.45 24.86 12.41
N TYR A 11 4.06 23.72 12.71
CA TYR A 11 5.22 23.17 12.02
C TYR A 11 4.81 21.79 11.48
N PHE A 12 4.96 21.62 10.17
CA PHE A 12 4.46 20.45 9.44
C PHE A 12 5.61 19.64 8.82
N PRO A 13 5.46 18.31 8.73
CA PRO A 13 6.41 17.43 8.09
C PRO A 13 6.20 17.42 6.56
N LEU A 14 6.46 18.56 5.91
CA LEU A 14 6.07 18.81 4.52
C LEU A 14 6.58 17.79 3.50
N ASN A 15 7.72 17.16 3.77
CA ASN A 15 8.39 16.22 2.87
C ASN A 15 8.28 14.76 3.34
N SER A 16 7.42 14.46 4.32
CA SER A 16 7.15 13.07 4.68
C SER A 16 6.40 12.37 3.56
N MET A 17 6.86 11.16 3.23
CA MET A 17 6.18 10.28 2.29
C MET A 17 4.79 9.92 2.83
N VAL A 18 3.80 10.00 1.95
CA VAL A 18 2.44 9.56 2.21
C VAL A 18 2.18 8.25 1.46
N TYR A 19 2.33 8.29 0.14
CA TYR A 19 2.15 7.13 -0.72
C TYR A 19 3.27 7.01 -1.73
N LYS A 20 3.49 5.79 -2.23
CA LYS A 20 4.46 5.49 -3.26
C LYS A 20 3.87 4.44 -4.19
N GLY A 21 3.99 4.64 -5.50
CA GLY A 21 3.55 3.67 -6.48
C GLY A 21 4.28 2.34 -6.32
N LEU A 22 3.57 1.23 -6.51
CA LEU A 22 4.20 -0.09 -6.51
C LEU A 22 5.13 -0.24 -7.70
N LYS A 23 6.20 -1.01 -7.53
CA LYS A 23 7.14 -1.28 -8.63
C LYS A 23 6.40 -2.03 -9.76
N ALA A 24 6.44 -1.47 -10.97
CA ALA A 24 5.90 -2.08 -12.17
C ALA A 24 7.05 -2.53 -13.08
N ASP A 25 7.31 -3.84 -13.13
CA ASP A 25 8.29 -4.42 -14.05
C ASP A 25 7.60 -4.79 -15.38
N LEU A 26 7.33 -3.75 -16.18
CA LEU A 26 6.62 -3.88 -17.45
C LEU A 26 7.57 -3.54 -18.61
N GLU A 27 7.78 -4.52 -19.49
CA GLU A 27 8.49 -4.28 -20.75
C GLU A 27 7.67 -3.37 -21.67
N SER A 28 8.36 -2.51 -22.43
CA SER A 28 7.74 -1.63 -23.41
C SER A 28 7.08 -2.43 -24.52
N GLN A 29 5.85 -2.06 -24.91
CA GLN A 29 5.15 -2.66 -26.03
C GLN A 29 5.44 -1.92 -27.33
N SER A 30 5.57 -2.67 -28.44
CA SER A 30 5.55 -2.07 -29.77
C SER A 30 4.14 -1.63 -30.15
N TRP A 31 4.04 -0.74 -31.13
CA TRP A 31 2.76 -0.29 -31.67
C TRP A 31 1.92 -1.45 -32.23
N GLU A 32 2.56 -2.43 -32.86
CA GLU A 32 1.90 -3.63 -33.37
C GLU A 32 1.27 -4.45 -32.25
N ASN A 33 1.93 -4.57 -31.10
CA ASN A 33 1.38 -5.27 -29.94
C ASN A 33 0.18 -4.53 -29.36
N LEU A 34 0.26 -3.20 -29.22
CA LEU A 34 -0.87 -2.39 -28.74
C LEU A 34 -2.10 -2.52 -29.64
N LYS A 35 -1.89 -2.58 -30.97
CA LYS A 35 -2.96 -2.82 -31.93
C LYS A 35 -3.57 -4.23 -31.79
N ALA A 36 -2.74 -5.25 -31.59
CA ALA A 36 -3.24 -6.62 -31.36
C ALA A 36 -4.05 -6.72 -30.05
N ILE A 37 -3.66 -5.96 -29.02
CA ILE A 37 -4.44 -5.84 -27.78
C ILE A 37 -5.80 -5.19 -28.09
N ASP A 38 -5.83 -4.06 -28.79
CA ASP A 38 -7.08 -3.36 -29.17
C ASP A 38 -8.09 -4.27 -29.89
N GLU A 39 -7.63 -5.07 -30.84
CA GLU A 39 -8.46 -6.00 -31.62
C GLU A 39 -9.15 -7.08 -30.75
N ASN A 40 -8.57 -7.41 -29.60
CA ASN A 40 -9.09 -8.40 -28.66
C ASN A 40 -9.77 -7.79 -27.43
N LEU A 41 -9.62 -6.48 -27.21
CA LEU A 41 -10.22 -5.78 -26.07
C LEU A 41 -11.72 -5.58 -26.27
N LYS A 42 -12.51 -6.17 -25.37
CA LYS A 42 -13.94 -5.91 -25.30
C LYS A 42 -14.22 -4.62 -24.51
N PRO A 43 -15.26 -3.86 -24.87
CA PRO A 43 -15.76 -2.79 -24.02
C PRO A 43 -16.11 -3.34 -22.64
N LEU A 44 -15.75 -2.61 -21.60
CA LEU A 44 -16.05 -3.02 -20.23
C LEU A 44 -17.52 -2.73 -19.90
N GLU A 45 -18.20 -3.74 -19.37
CA GLU A 45 -19.52 -3.55 -18.76
C GLU A 45 -19.34 -3.12 -17.30
N LEU A 46 -19.71 -1.87 -17.02
CA LEU A 46 -19.64 -1.29 -15.69
C LEU A 46 -21.00 -1.26 -15.02
N ASP A 47 -21.02 -1.39 -13.69
CA ASP A 47 -22.18 -1.08 -12.86
C ASP A 47 -22.65 0.37 -13.09
N GLU A 48 -23.94 0.62 -12.92
CA GLU A 48 -24.55 1.93 -13.15
C GLU A 48 -23.99 3.00 -12.19
N LYS A 49 -23.70 2.65 -10.93
CA LYS A 49 -23.09 3.58 -9.97
C LYS A 49 -21.70 4.00 -10.43
N VAL A 50 -20.91 3.04 -10.92
CA VAL A 50 -19.58 3.31 -11.46
C VAL A 50 -19.70 4.20 -12.67
N LYS A 51 -20.54 3.86 -13.67
CA LYS A 51 -20.77 4.72 -14.85
C LYS A 51 -21.12 6.17 -14.48
N ASN A 52 -21.98 6.35 -13.49
CA ASN A 52 -22.38 7.67 -13.01
C ASN A 52 -21.23 8.41 -12.31
N ALA A 53 -20.43 7.71 -11.50
CA ALA A 53 -19.32 8.30 -10.76
C ALA A 53 -18.16 8.79 -11.65
N GLN A 54 -17.99 8.18 -12.83
CA GLN A 54 -16.90 8.46 -13.78
C GLN A 54 -17.41 8.89 -15.17
N SER A 55 -18.59 9.51 -15.24
CA SER A 55 -19.26 9.85 -16.51
C SER A 55 -18.45 10.78 -17.43
N ASP A 56 -17.61 11.64 -16.85
CA ASP A 56 -16.81 12.64 -17.57
C ASP A 56 -15.33 12.22 -17.72
N MET A 57 -15.03 10.94 -17.45
CA MET A 57 -13.68 10.39 -17.48
C MET A 57 -13.46 9.56 -18.74
N ILE A 58 -12.21 9.52 -19.18
CA ILE A 58 -11.77 8.77 -20.37
C ILE A 58 -11.21 7.43 -19.89
N ASN A 59 -11.71 6.34 -20.46
CA ASN A 59 -11.19 5.01 -20.17
C ASN A 59 -9.74 4.87 -20.64
N VAL A 60 -8.92 4.25 -19.80
CA VAL A 60 -7.53 3.89 -20.10
C VAL A 60 -7.30 2.41 -19.81
N TYR A 61 -6.54 1.75 -20.67
CA TYR A 61 -6.16 0.35 -20.56
C TYR A 61 -4.65 0.24 -20.40
N PHE A 62 -4.20 -0.62 -19.49
CA PHE A 62 -2.80 -0.82 -19.16
C PHE A 62 -2.60 -2.18 -18.49
N ARG A 63 -1.37 -2.67 -18.38
CA ARG A 63 -1.09 -3.90 -17.64
C ARG A 63 -1.09 -3.65 -16.13
N ASP A 64 -1.81 -4.51 -15.42
CA ASP A 64 -1.71 -4.63 -13.98
C ASP A 64 -0.25 -4.92 -13.57
N PRO A 65 0.34 -4.19 -12.60
CA PRO A 65 1.75 -4.35 -12.24
C PRO A 65 2.06 -5.70 -11.58
N ILE A 66 1.06 -6.36 -10.99
CA ILE A 66 1.22 -7.64 -10.28
C ILE A 66 0.88 -8.79 -11.22
N THR A 67 -0.30 -8.76 -11.86
CA THR A 67 -0.77 -9.89 -12.67
C THR A 67 -0.34 -9.82 -14.14
N GLN A 68 0.16 -8.67 -14.59
CA GLN A 68 0.49 -8.36 -16.00
C GLN A 68 -0.67 -8.50 -16.99
N ASN A 69 -1.87 -8.84 -16.51
CA ASN A 69 -3.08 -8.87 -17.31
C ASN A 69 -3.49 -7.44 -17.68
N ILE A 70 -4.13 -7.27 -18.84
CA ILE A 70 -4.67 -5.96 -19.20
C ILE A 70 -5.86 -5.67 -18.29
N THR A 71 -5.75 -4.57 -17.55
CA THR A 71 -6.81 -3.99 -16.75
C THR A 71 -7.28 -2.67 -17.39
N ASN A 72 -8.30 -2.07 -16.81
CA ASN A 72 -8.76 -0.75 -17.19
C ASN A 72 -8.93 0.16 -15.97
N SER A 73 -8.94 1.45 -16.24
CA SER A 73 -9.43 2.46 -15.33
C SER A 73 -10.04 3.61 -16.13
N ALA A 74 -10.32 4.72 -15.47
CA ALA A 74 -10.72 5.95 -16.13
C ALA A 74 -9.96 7.13 -15.52
N LEU A 75 -9.61 8.11 -16.35
CA LEU A 75 -8.90 9.32 -15.95
C LEU A 75 -9.62 10.56 -16.47
N SER A 76 -9.60 11.64 -15.70
CA SER A 76 -10.12 12.92 -16.18
C SER A 76 -9.23 13.47 -17.31
N THR A 77 -9.82 14.33 -18.15
CA THR A 77 -9.08 15.02 -19.22
C THR A 77 -7.84 15.74 -18.69
N GLN A 78 -7.95 16.38 -17.52
CA GLN A 78 -6.82 17.05 -16.86
C GLN A 78 -5.65 16.09 -16.56
N SER A 79 -5.94 14.90 -16.06
CA SER A 79 -4.90 13.91 -15.77
C SER A 79 -4.29 13.35 -17.05
N ILE A 80 -5.09 13.12 -18.09
CA ILE A 80 -4.58 12.70 -19.41
C ILE A 80 -3.64 13.75 -20.00
N GLU A 81 -4.02 15.03 -19.97
CA GLU A 81 -3.19 16.13 -20.45
C GLU A 81 -1.87 16.22 -19.67
N LYS A 82 -1.94 16.18 -18.33
CA LYS A 82 -0.74 16.16 -17.48
C LYS A 82 0.21 15.01 -17.85
N LEU A 83 -0.31 13.80 -18.01
CA LEU A 83 0.52 12.64 -18.36
C LEU A 83 1.13 12.77 -19.76
N LYS A 84 0.38 13.30 -20.74
CA LYS A 84 0.90 13.58 -22.08
C LYS A 84 1.99 14.64 -22.08
N ASP A 85 1.86 15.66 -21.23
CA ASP A 85 2.87 16.72 -21.08
C ASP A 85 4.16 16.18 -20.46
N THR A 86 4.06 15.25 -19.49
CA THR A 86 5.22 14.65 -18.83
C THR A 86 5.92 13.57 -19.66
N PHE A 87 5.14 12.61 -20.19
CA PHE A 87 5.68 11.40 -20.84
C PHE A 87 5.64 11.43 -22.37
N GLY A 88 4.96 12.43 -22.95
CA GLY A 88 4.74 12.54 -24.38
C GLY A 88 3.50 11.76 -24.85
N GLY A 89 2.89 12.25 -25.94
CA GLY A 89 1.67 11.65 -26.49
C GLY A 89 1.88 10.36 -27.30
N ALA A 90 3.13 9.97 -27.60
CA ALA A 90 3.43 8.79 -28.40
C ALA A 90 3.04 7.47 -27.71
N ASP A 91 3.06 7.47 -26.38
CA ASP A 91 2.72 6.29 -25.57
C ASP A 91 1.21 6.16 -25.30
N PHE A 92 0.39 6.96 -25.97
CA PHE A 92 -1.08 6.92 -25.91
C PHE A 92 -1.66 6.39 -27.22
N TYR A 93 -1.91 5.08 -27.30
CA TYR A 93 -2.63 4.51 -28.44
C TYR A 93 -4.13 4.83 -28.30
N GLN A 94 -4.66 5.69 -29.17
CA GLN A 94 -6.07 6.06 -29.15
C GLN A 94 -6.93 5.00 -29.87
N ARG A 95 -7.91 4.45 -29.16
CA ARG A 95 -8.89 3.48 -29.68
C ARG A 95 -10.03 4.20 -30.40
N LYS A 96 -10.78 3.45 -31.21
CA LYS A 96 -11.92 3.98 -32.00
C LYS A 96 -13.06 4.53 -31.14
N ASP A 97 -13.23 4.01 -29.94
CA ASP A 97 -14.24 4.44 -28.97
C ASP A 97 -13.81 5.68 -28.15
N GLY A 98 -12.61 6.23 -28.41
CA GLY A 98 -12.06 7.39 -27.73
C GLY A 98 -11.27 7.07 -26.46
N SER A 99 -11.23 5.81 -26.02
CA SER A 99 -10.36 5.35 -24.92
C SER A 99 -8.89 5.23 -25.35
N TYR A 100 -7.98 5.07 -24.40
CA TYR A 100 -6.55 4.90 -24.66
C TYR A 100 -6.02 3.56 -24.18
N ILE A 101 -5.08 2.97 -24.91
CA ILE A 101 -4.18 1.93 -24.40
C ILE A 101 -2.84 2.62 -24.12
N LEU A 102 -2.37 2.52 -22.88
CA LEU A 102 -1.11 3.11 -22.44
C LEU A 102 0.04 2.15 -22.76
N GLY A 103 1.15 2.69 -23.25
CA GLY A 103 2.41 1.98 -23.41
C GLY A 103 3.57 2.70 -22.71
N GLY A 104 4.78 2.21 -22.91
CA GLY A 104 6.01 2.92 -22.52
C GLY A 104 6.08 3.26 -21.03
N ASP A 105 6.58 4.45 -20.72
CA ASP A 105 6.80 4.88 -19.34
C ASP A 105 5.53 5.41 -18.67
N VAL A 106 4.57 5.93 -19.43
CA VAL A 106 3.26 6.30 -18.88
C VAL A 106 2.46 5.08 -18.43
N GLU A 107 2.57 3.96 -19.13
CA GLU A 107 1.98 2.70 -18.67
C GLU A 107 2.56 2.30 -17.31
N LYS A 108 3.89 2.26 -17.18
CA LYS A 108 4.54 1.93 -15.90
C LYS A 108 4.09 2.86 -14.78
N PHE A 109 4.07 4.17 -15.03
CA PHE A 109 3.67 5.15 -14.03
C PHE A 109 2.22 4.96 -13.57
N VAL A 110 1.28 4.81 -14.50
CA VAL A 110 -0.14 4.60 -14.19
C VAL A 110 -0.35 3.23 -13.52
N SER A 111 0.31 2.18 -14.01
CA SER A 111 0.29 0.84 -13.40
C SER A 111 0.84 0.84 -11.98
N SER A 112 1.92 1.58 -11.71
CA SER A 112 2.49 1.73 -10.38
C SER A 112 1.50 2.33 -9.38
N TRP A 113 0.81 3.41 -9.76
CA TRP A 113 -0.21 4.01 -8.90
C TRP A 113 -1.46 3.15 -8.78
N TYR A 114 -1.89 2.51 -9.86
CA TYR A 114 -2.96 1.53 -9.80
C TYR A 114 -2.63 0.41 -8.82
N GLY A 115 -1.39 -0.10 -8.85
CA GLY A 115 -0.94 -1.14 -7.94
C GLY A 115 -1.02 -0.72 -6.47
N ASP A 116 -0.56 0.49 -6.14
CA ASP A 116 -0.68 1.04 -4.79
C ASP A 116 -2.16 1.08 -4.35
N ILE A 117 -3.05 1.59 -5.19
CA ILE A 117 -4.46 1.78 -4.82
C ILE A 117 -5.21 0.45 -4.73
N ALA A 118 -5.08 -0.39 -5.75
CA ALA A 118 -5.73 -1.69 -5.85
C ALA A 118 -5.32 -2.62 -4.71
N TYR A 119 -4.03 -2.68 -4.42
CA TYR A 119 -3.45 -3.71 -3.57
C TYR A 119 -2.98 -3.19 -2.22
N GLN A 120 -2.11 -2.19 -2.20
CA GLN A 120 -1.54 -1.71 -0.95
C GLN A 120 -2.57 -0.93 -0.12
N ARG A 121 -3.37 -0.08 -0.77
CA ARG A 121 -4.52 0.62 -0.16
C ARG A 121 -5.78 -0.26 -0.13
N GLY A 122 -5.77 -1.37 -0.85
CA GLY A 122 -6.71 -2.49 -0.67
C GLY A 122 -8.05 -2.33 -1.36
N TYR A 123 -8.19 -1.48 -2.38
CA TYR A 123 -9.48 -1.27 -3.04
C TYR A 123 -10.08 -2.56 -3.62
N LEU A 124 -9.27 -3.48 -4.15
CA LEU A 124 -9.77 -4.77 -4.64
C LEU A 124 -10.20 -5.71 -3.51
N ALA A 125 -9.50 -5.69 -2.38
CA ALA A 125 -9.81 -6.54 -1.24
C ALA A 125 -11.10 -6.10 -0.53
N GLU A 126 -11.37 -4.79 -0.49
CA GLU A 126 -12.49 -4.23 0.24
C GLU A 126 -13.75 -4.02 -0.62
N ASP A 127 -13.68 -4.18 -1.96
CA ASP A 127 -14.84 -4.27 -2.86
C ASP A 127 -15.54 -5.64 -2.71
N ALA A 128 -16.17 -5.84 -1.55
CA ALA A 128 -16.66 -7.15 -1.13
C ALA A 128 -17.77 -7.72 -2.02
N ASN A 129 -18.54 -6.86 -2.70
CA ASN A 129 -19.59 -7.27 -3.64
C ASN A 129 -19.11 -7.32 -5.10
N GLY A 130 -17.90 -6.83 -5.40
CA GLY A 130 -17.32 -6.80 -6.73
C GLY A 130 -18.07 -5.93 -7.73
N ASP A 131 -18.78 -4.89 -7.27
CA ASP A 131 -19.53 -3.98 -8.14
C ASP A 131 -18.68 -2.80 -8.67
N GLY A 132 -17.43 -2.68 -8.19
CA GLY A 132 -16.48 -1.64 -8.57
C GLY A 132 -16.76 -0.28 -7.91
N TYR A 133 -17.78 -0.19 -7.07
CA TYR A 133 -18.18 1.00 -6.32
C TYR A 133 -18.13 0.71 -4.81
N LEU A 134 -17.09 1.19 -4.15
CA LEU A 134 -16.95 1.04 -2.71
C LEU A 134 -17.93 1.96 -2.01
N ASN A 135 -18.90 1.36 -1.33
CA ASN A 135 -19.78 2.08 -0.42
C ASN A 135 -19.01 2.55 0.83
N LYS A 136 -19.65 3.33 1.71
CA LYS A 136 -18.97 3.88 2.89
C LYS A 136 -18.30 2.82 3.77
N ASN A 137 -18.95 1.68 3.99
CA ASN A 137 -18.39 0.62 4.83
C ASN A 137 -17.17 -0.04 4.18
N GLU A 138 -17.18 -0.21 2.86
CA GLU A 138 -16.06 -0.77 2.10
C GLU A 138 -14.89 0.23 2.04
N LEU A 139 -15.17 1.51 1.74
CA LEU A 139 -14.17 2.59 1.77
C LEU A 139 -13.49 2.70 3.13
N ASP A 140 -14.28 2.53 4.17
CA ASP A 140 -13.83 2.61 5.55
C ASP A 140 -12.80 1.52 5.90
N GLU A 141 -12.78 0.40 5.18
CA GLU A 141 -11.79 -0.67 5.36
C GLU A 141 -10.53 -0.50 4.49
N THR A 142 -10.55 0.44 3.53
CA THR A 142 -9.35 0.76 2.74
C THR A 142 -8.24 1.36 3.59
N ARG A 143 -7.00 1.10 3.20
CA ARG A 143 -5.77 1.62 3.83
C ARG A 143 -5.37 2.97 3.23
N SER A 144 -6.35 3.86 3.08
CA SER A 144 -6.19 5.21 2.51
C SER A 144 -5.98 6.29 3.57
N GLY A 145 -5.82 5.93 4.83
CA GLY A 145 -5.59 6.86 5.91
C GLY A 145 -4.12 7.28 6.00
N PHE A 146 -3.89 8.53 6.36
CA PHE A 146 -2.59 9.05 6.76
C PHE A 146 -2.76 10.15 7.82
N THR A 147 -1.87 10.20 8.81
CA THR A 147 -1.92 11.18 9.92
C THR A 147 -0.52 11.66 10.30
N PRO A 148 -0.32 12.96 10.55
CA PRO A 148 0.96 13.46 11.03
C PRO A 148 1.15 13.19 12.52
N HIS A 149 2.37 12.90 12.93
CA HIS A 149 2.75 12.63 14.31
C HIS A 149 3.76 13.64 14.84
N GLY A 150 3.75 13.86 16.15
CA GLY A 150 4.67 14.77 16.83
C GLY A 150 4.15 15.18 18.20
N TYR A 151 4.37 16.44 18.58
CA TYR A 151 3.96 16.93 19.89
C TYR A 151 3.34 18.32 19.83
N PHE A 152 2.45 18.57 20.79
CA PHE A 152 1.80 19.85 20.99
C PHE A 152 2.35 20.52 22.25
N HIS A 153 2.58 21.83 22.19
CA HIS A 153 2.91 22.65 23.35
C HIS A 153 1.65 23.33 23.87
N LEU A 154 1.28 23.00 25.11
CA LEU A 154 0.08 23.51 25.75
C LEU A 154 0.40 24.48 26.88
N ARG A 155 -0.47 25.46 27.08
CA ARG A 155 -0.56 26.26 28.30
C ARG A 155 -2.03 26.39 28.69
N LYS A 156 -2.45 25.58 29.69
CA LYS A 156 -3.87 25.36 30.01
C LYS A 156 -4.61 24.78 28.79
N ASP A 157 -5.70 25.40 28.37
CA ASP A 157 -6.51 25.09 27.21
C ASP A 157 -5.92 25.59 25.88
N LYS A 158 -4.85 26.38 25.93
CA LYS A 158 -4.27 27.01 24.74
C LYS A 158 -3.14 26.20 24.12
N ILE A 159 -3.25 25.92 22.82
CA ILE A 159 -2.17 25.30 22.03
C ILE A 159 -1.24 26.42 21.52
N ILE A 160 -0.01 26.45 22.03
CA ILE A 160 1.00 27.45 21.65
C ILE A 160 1.73 27.03 20.37
N ALA A 161 2.05 25.75 20.24
CA ALA A 161 2.71 25.20 19.06
C ALA A 161 2.24 23.78 18.77
N SER A 162 2.19 23.43 17.48
CA SER A 162 2.06 22.08 16.95
C SER A 162 3.34 21.76 16.19
N ASN A 163 4.14 20.82 16.70
CA ASN A 163 5.39 20.39 16.10
C ASN A 163 5.22 18.95 15.60
N LEU A 164 4.80 18.83 14.35
CA LEU A 164 4.60 17.55 13.68
C LEU A 164 5.88 17.21 12.89
N SER A 165 6.37 15.99 13.08
CA SER A 165 7.71 15.55 12.70
C SER A 165 7.72 14.53 11.56
N TYR A 166 6.67 13.73 11.42
CA TYR A 166 6.51 12.74 10.33
C TYR A 166 5.05 12.45 10.05
N VAL A 167 4.76 11.66 9.01
CA VAL A 167 3.41 11.17 8.68
C VAL A 167 3.40 9.65 8.74
N GLU A 168 2.43 9.07 9.42
CA GLU A 168 2.09 7.66 9.32
C GLU A 168 1.02 7.49 8.23
N SER A 169 1.18 6.48 7.38
CA SER A 169 0.39 6.23 6.18
C SER A 169 -0.01 4.77 6.05
N TYR A 170 -0.92 4.48 5.12
CA TYR A 170 -1.51 3.16 4.92
C TYR A 170 -2.37 2.68 6.11
N ILE A 171 -2.97 3.64 6.82
CA ILE A 171 -3.85 3.37 7.95
C ILE A 171 -5.23 3.01 7.40
N LYS A 172 -5.84 1.92 7.89
CA LYS A 172 -7.26 1.66 7.60
C LYS A 172 -8.11 2.83 8.08
N LEU A 173 -9.05 3.34 7.28
CA LEU A 173 -9.86 4.48 7.74
C LEU A 173 -10.64 4.14 9.02
N ASN A 174 -11.18 2.92 9.11
CA ASN A 174 -11.83 2.40 10.32
C ASN A 174 -10.87 1.84 11.37
N GLY A 175 -9.57 1.93 11.11
CA GLY A 175 -8.55 1.34 11.95
C GLY A 175 -7.98 2.31 12.98
N ILE A 176 -6.88 1.83 13.56
CA ILE A 176 -6.07 2.53 14.54
C ILE A 176 -4.75 2.94 13.89
N ALA A 177 -4.36 4.20 14.04
CA ALA A 177 -3.00 4.65 13.76
C ALA A 177 -2.09 4.19 14.91
N THR A 178 -1.02 3.47 14.61
CA THR A 178 -0.17 2.76 15.59
C THR A 178 1.29 3.20 15.47
N ALA A 179 1.54 4.50 15.43
CA ALA A 179 2.88 5.06 15.49
C ALA A 179 3.77 4.34 16.53
N PRO A 180 5.01 3.95 16.17
CA PRO A 180 5.94 3.24 17.08
C PRO A 180 6.24 3.99 18.40
N ASP A 181 6.00 5.31 18.43
CA ASP A 181 6.19 6.21 19.56
C ASP A 181 4.91 6.94 20.01
N GLY A 182 3.76 6.65 19.36
CA GLY A 182 2.50 7.36 19.57
C GLY A 182 1.48 6.59 20.43
N VAL A 183 0.49 7.32 20.96
CA VAL A 183 -0.70 6.69 21.54
C VAL A 183 -1.56 6.19 20.39
N PRO A 184 -2.10 4.97 20.41
CA PRO A 184 -2.97 4.50 19.35
C PRO A 184 -4.21 5.38 19.20
N GLU A 185 -4.56 5.75 17.96
CA GLU A 185 -5.65 6.68 17.67
C GLU A 185 -6.65 6.09 16.69
N ASN A 186 -7.94 6.16 17.01
CA ASN A 186 -8.98 5.82 16.03
C ASN A 186 -8.96 6.87 14.90
N PHE A 187 -8.58 6.44 13.70
CA PHE A 187 -8.25 7.33 12.59
C PHE A 187 -9.40 8.30 12.26
N LYS A 188 -10.61 7.77 12.02
CA LYS A 188 -11.80 8.58 11.73
C LYS A 188 -12.11 9.63 12.78
N LYS A 189 -11.93 9.30 14.06
CA LYS A 189 -12.21 10.24 15.16
C LYS A 189 -11.11 11.29 15.29
N ALA A 190 -9.86 10.90 15.09
CA ALA A 190 -8.72 11.80 15.12
C ALA A 190 -8.65 12.74 13.90
N GLN A 191 -9.24 12.32 12.79
CA GLN A 191 -9.22 13.01 11.50
C GLN A 191 -10.62 13.46 11.03
N VAL A 192 -11.50 13.75 11.99
CA VAL A 192 -12.96 13.87 11.78
C VAL A 192 -13.37 14.85 10.69
N SER A 193 -12.71 16.02 10.58
CA SER A 193 -13.11 17.04 9.60
C SER A 193 -12.79 16.57 8.19
N LEU A 194 -11.54 16.21 7.92
CA LEU A 194 -11.10 15.77 6.59
C LEU A 194 -11.73 14.43 6.19
N TYR A 195 -12.00 13.54 7.16
CA TYR A 195 -12.72 12.30 6.92
C TYR A 195 -14.15 12.57 6.46
N ASN A 196 -14.89 13.45 7.15
CA ASN A 196 -16.26 13.78 6.76
C ASN A 196 -16.33 14.56 5.44
N GLU A 197 -15.26 15.24 5.04
CA GLU A 197 -15.09 15.87 3.72
C GLU A 197 -14.73 14.86 2.61
N GLY A 198 -14.53 13.58 2.93
CA GLY A 198 -14.17 12.56 1.94
C GLY A 198 -12.76 12.71 1.37
N LYS A 199 -11.82 13.29 2.13
CA LYS A 199 -10.47 13.61 1.62
C LYS A 199 -9.58 12.39 1.41
N PHE A 200 -9.78 11.33 2.18
CA PHE A 200 -8.85 10.21 2.24
C PHE A 200 -9.07 9.17 1.13
N ALA A 201 -10.31 8.94 0.70
CA ALA A 201 -10.64 7.91 -0.28
C ALA A 201 -11.74 8.36 -1.24
N ALA A 202 -11.81 7.73 -2.41
CA ALA A 202 -12.83 7.96 -3.43
C ALA A 202 -13.59 6.65 -3.71
N PRO A 203 -14.87 6.70 -4.12
CA PRO A 203 -15.73 5.52 -4.18
C PRO A 203 -15.39 4.52 -5.29
N THR A 204 -14.44 4.83 -6.19
CA THR A 204 -14.00 3.89 -7.23
C THR A 204 -12.48 3.93 -7.38
N LEU A 205 -11.91 2.82 -7.86
CA LEU A 205 -10.49 2.74 -8.22
C LEU A 205 -10.08 3.85 -9.20
N ALA A 206 -10.92 4.16 -10.19
CA ALA A 206 -10.65 5.19 -11.18
C ALA A 206 -10.61 6.60 -10.61
N LEU A 207 -11.57 6.95 -9.73
CA LEU A 207 -11.58 8.25 -9.08
C LEU A 207 -10.39 8.43 -8.15
N GLU A 208 -10.01 7.37 -7.42
CA GLU A 208 -8.83 7.45 -6.56
C GLU A 208 -7.54 7.48 -7.38
N LEU A 209 -7.45 6.79 -8.51
CA LEU A 209 -6.30 6.84 -9.42
C LEU A 209 -6.13 8.24 -10.03
N ASP A 210 -7.22 8.82 -10.53
CA ASP A 210 -7.21 10.19 -11.07
C ASP A 210 -6.79 11.22 -10.02
N LYS A 211 -7.34 11.10 -8.80
CA LYS A 211 -6.95 11.93 -7.65
C LYS A 211 -5.48 11.75 -7.29
N THR A 212 -4.98 10.51 -7.29
CA THR A 212 -3.58 10.18 -6.96
C THR A 212 -2.62 10.77 -7.99
N ILE A 213 -2.91 10.63 -9.29
CA ILE A 213 -2.11 11.24 -10.37
C ILE A 213 -2.10 12.76 -10.27
N LYS A 214 -3.21 13.39 -9.86
CA LYS A 214 -3.25 14.84 -9.62
C LYS A 214 -2.41 15.27 -8.42
N ASN A 215 -2.39 14.44 -7.37
CA ASN A 215 -1.63 14.70 -6.15
C ASN A 215 -0.13 14.51 -6.33
N ASP A 216 0.33 13.55 -7.12
CA ASP A 216 1.76 13.37 -7.45
C ASP A 216 2.22 14.50 -8.41
N LYS A 217 2.70 15.64 -7.88
CA LYS A 217 2.81 16.88 -8.67
C LYS A 217 3.92 16.85 -9.70
N ASP A 218 5.04 16.23 -9.37
CA ASP A 218 6.21 16.08 -10.23
C ASP A 218 6.25 14.74 -11.00
N THR A 219 5.23 13.89 -10.79
CA THR A 219 5.03 12.65 -11.56
C THR A 219 6.18 11.66 -11.35
N ASP A 220 6.71 11.61 -10.13
CA ASP A 220 7.89 10.82 -9.76
C ASP A 220 7.54 9.46 -9.11
N GLY A 221 6.24 9.19 -8.91
CA GLY A 221 5.75 7.96 -8.27
C GLY A 221 5.78 8.01 -6.75
N LEU A 222 5.96 9.19 -6.16
CA LEU A 222 5.96 9.46 -4.73
C LEU A 222 5.02 10.63 -4.43
N ILE A 223 4.17 10.49 -3.42
CA ILE A 223 3.36 11.59 -2.90
C ILE A 223 3.87 11.94 -1.52
N ILE A 224 4.28 13.19 -1.33
CA ILE A 224 4.64 13.74 -0.02
C ILE A 224 3.52 14.60 0.57
N TYR A 225 3.58 14.83 1.88
CA TYR A 225 2.49 15.44 2.65
C TYR A 225 2.01 16.80 2.12
N LYS A 226 2.93 17.64 1.62
CA LYS A 226 2.60 18.96 1.02
C LYS A 226 1.92 18.90 -0.34
N GLU A 227 1.89 17.73 -0.95
CA GLU A 227 1.27 17.54 -2.25
C GLU A 227 -0.20 17.16 -2.13
N ILE A 228 -0.50 16.30 -1.17
CA ILE A 228 -1.86 15.79 -0.91
C ILE A 228 -2.73 16.75 -0.11
N LEU A 229 -2.17 17.52 0.83
CA LEU A 229 -2.91 18.52 1.62
C LEU A 229 -2.39 19.94 1.43
N ASN A 230 -3.30 20.90 1.33
CA ASN A 230 -2.97 22.31 1.40
C ASN A 230 -2.78 22.78 2.86
N LYS A 231 -2.22 23.98 3.06
CA LYS A 231 -1.89 24.50 4.39
C LYS A 231 -3.07 24.60 5.35
N ASN A 232 -4.28 24.87 4.85
CA ASN A 232 -5.47 24.95 5.71
C ASN A 232 -5.94 23.54 6.11
N GLU A 233 -5.90 22.58 5.19
CA GLU A 233 -6.20 21.18 5.47
C GLU A 233 -5.21 20.61 6.49
N MET A 234 -3.90 20.87 6.35
CA MET A 234 -2.89 20.45 7.34
C MET A 234 -3.15 21.05 8.74
N ARG A 235 -3.57 22.31 8.80
CA ARG A 235 -3.93 22.96 10.07
C ARG A 235 -5.15 22.29 10.70
N GLN A 236 -6.18 22.04 9.89
CA GLN A 236 -7.38 21.35 10.35
C GLN A 236 -7.03 19.95 10.87
N GLN A 237 -6.19 19.22 10.13
CA GLN A 237 -5.68 17.92 10.53
C GLN A 237 -4.99 17.95 11.90
N ALA A 238 -4.08 18.92 12.10
CA ALA A 238 -3.38 19.11 13.37
C ALA A 238 -4.31 19.51 14.52
N MET A 239 -5.37 20.26 14.24
CA MET A 239 -6.37 20.70 15.23
C MET A 239 -7.28 19.54 15.66
N ASP A 240 -7.74 18.72 14.72
CA ASP A 240 -8.56 17.54 14.99
C ASP A 240 -7.76 16.53 15.85
N LEU A 241 -6.51 16.27 15.44
CA LEU A 241 -5.58 15.40 16.15
C LEU A 241 -5.37 15.86 17.60
N ALA A 242 -5.00 17.13 17.80
CA ALA A 242 -4.83 17.69 19.14
C ALA A 242 -6.12 17.56 19.99
N SER A 243 -7.27 17.83 19.40
CA SER A 243 -8.56 17.75 20.08
C SER A 243 -8.90 16.32 20.52
N TYR A 244 -8.54 15.33 19.71
CA TYR A 244 -8.75 13.91 20.02
C TYR A 244 -7.81 13.44 21.14
N VAL A 245 -6.50 13.67 20.99
CA VAL A 245 -5.47 13.16 21.91
C VAL A 245 -5.59 13.82 23.29
N ILE A 246 -5.74 15.15 23.35
CA ILE A 246 -5.84 15.89 24.62
C ILE A 246 -7.24 15.77 25.23
N GLY A 247 -8.25 15.48 24.42
CA GLY A 247 -9.65 15.32 24.83
C GLY A 247 -9.97 14.02 25.58
N GLY A 248 -9.01 13.09 25.71
CA GLY A 248 -9.19 11.82 26.41
C GLY A 248 -9.64 10.67 25.51
N GLY A 249 -9.12 10.60 24.28
CA GLY A 249 -9.29 9.43 23.42
C GLY A 249 -8.96 8.12 24.17
N THR A 250 -9.85 7.13 24.04
CA THR A 250 -9.70 5.83 24.69
C THR A 250 -8.90 4.86 23.82
N PHE A 251 -8.01 4.12 24.48
CA PHE A 251 -7.17 3.04 23.97
C PHE A 251 -7.96 1.73 23.80
N ASP A 252 -7.76 1.02 22.68
CA ASP A 252 -8.00 -0.43 22.59
C ASP A 252 -6.71 -1.14 22.13
N PRO A 253 -6.05 -1.92 23.00
CA PRO A 253 -4.83 -2.66 22.66
C PRO A 253 -5.04 -3.83 21.70
N THR A 254 -6.28 -4.27 21.50
CA THR A 254 -6.57 -5.55 20.84
C THR A 254 -6.87 -5.42 19.34
N GLU A 255 -7.13 -4.20 18.85
CA GLU A 255 -7.41 -3.92 17.43
C GLU A 255 -6.15 -3.88 16.53
N GLY A 256 -4.94 -3.83 17.12
CA GLY A 256 -3.66 -3.89 16.41
C GLY A 256 -3.11 -5.31 16.19
N ALA A 257 -3.97 -6.31 16.04
CA ALA A 257 -3.55 -7.69 15.89
C ALA A 257 -2.71 -7.88 14.61
N LEU A 258 -1.52 -8.46 14.80
CA LEU A 258 -0.50 -8.73 13.78
C LEU A 258 -1.12 -9.28 12.47
N THR A 259 -1.02 -8.50 11.40
CA THR A 259 -1.36 -8.83 10.02
C THR A 259 -0.32 -9.78 9.39
N LEU A 260 -0.54 -10.21 8.15
CA LEU A 260 0.48 -10.94 7.38
C LEU A 260 1.78 -10.15 7.23
N LEU A 261 1.70 -8.83 7.07
CA LEU A 261 2.86 -7.95 7.03
C LEU A 261 3.67 -8.09 8.33
N ASP A 262 2.99 -8.17 9.47
CA ASP A 262 3.64 -8.33 10.76
C ASP A 262 4.35 -9.69 10.91
N LEU A 263 3.87 -10.75 10.26
CA LEU A 263 4.58 -12.05 10.21
C LEU A 263 5.83 -12.01 9.33
N ILE A 264 5.79 -11.27 8.21
CA ILE A 264 6.93 -11.09 7.31
C ILE A 264 7.97 -10.16 7.93
N ILE A 265 7.51 -9.15 8.69
CA ILE A 265 8.35 -8.19 9.40
C ILE A 265 9.02 -8.83 10.63
N ARG A 266 8.34 -9.73 11.34
CA ARG A 266 8.84 -10.26 12.63
C ARG A 266 10.08 -11.12 12.51
N ASP A 267 10.23 -11.88 11.42
CA ASP A 267 11.27 -12.92 11.32
C ASP A 267 11.90 -13.01 9.90
N GLU A 268 12.24 -11.87 9.29
CA GLU A 268 12.88 -11.80 7.96
C GLU A 268 14.13 -12.71 7.87
N GLU A 269 14.93 -12.76 8.93
CA GLU A 269 16.13 -13.61 9.03
C GLU A 269 15.80 -15.11 9.10
N ALA A 270 14.75 -15.50 9.84
CA ALA A 270 14.33 -16.91 9.88
C ALA A 270 13.78 -17.36 8.52
N LEU A 271 13.02 -16.50 7.84
CA LEU A 271 12.51 -16.77 6.50
C LEU A 271 13.63 -16.94 5.46
N LYS A 272 14.73 -16.17 5.56
CA LYS A 272 15.93 -16.37 4.73
C LYS A 272 16.52 -17.75 4.94
N VAL A 273 16.72 -18.16 6.20
CA VAL A 273 17.24 -19.50 6.53
C VAL A 273 16.32 -20.60 6.03
N PHE A 274 15.01 -20.45 6.18
CA PHE A 274 14.04 -21.43 5.70
C PHE A 274 14.04 -21.56 4.17
N GLY A 275 14.08 -20.43 3.47
CA GLY A 275 14.18 -20.40 2.01
C GLY A 275 15.48 -21.04 1.51
N LYS A 276 16.60 -20.79 2.20
CA LYS A 276 17.90 -21.40 1.88
C LYS A 276 17.90 -22.91 2.06
N LEU A 277 17.34 -23.41 3.17
CA LEU A 277 17.14 -24.85 3.37
C LEU A 277 16.29 -25.43 2.22
N ALA A 278 15.14 -24.83 1.92
CA ALA A 278 14.26 -25.32 0.85
C ALA A 278 14.94 -25.36 -0.54
N ALA A 279 15.79 -24.39 -0.85
CA ALA A 279 16.55 -24.35 -2.11
C ALA A 279 17.62 -25.45 -2.21
N ASN A 280 18.08 -25.99 -1.07
CA ASN A 280 19.12 -27.01 -0.98
C ASN A 280 18.57 -28.36 -0.51
N ASP A 281 17.34 -28.72 -0.89
CA ASP A 281 16.66 -29.96 -0.46
C ASP A 281 16.69 -30.17 1.06
N PHE A 282 16.51 -29.08 1.81
CA PHE A 282 16.52 -29.06 3.27
C PHE A 282 17.81 -29.64 3.88
N ASP A 283 18.93 -29.52 3.18
CA ASP A 283 20.24 -29.90 3.68
C ASP A 283 20.73 -28.86 4.70
N ILE A 284 20.89 -29.30 5.95
CA ILE A 284 21.35 -28.45 7.04
C ILE A 284 22.80 -27.99 6.88
N GLU A 285 23.62 -28.75 6.13
CA GLU A 285 25.00 -28.37 5.84
C GLU A 285 25.10 -27.16 4.90
N SER A 286 24.00 -26.78 4.26
CA SER A 286 23.92 -25.54 3.47
C SER A 286 24.00 -24.27 4.33
N LEU A 287 23.69 -24.36 5.62
CA LEU A 287 23.67 -23.23 6.54
C LEU A 287 25.06 -22.86 7.06
N SER A 288 25.29 -21.55 7.24
CA SER A 288 26.44 -21.04 8.00
C SER A 288 26.31 -21.38 9.49
N GLU A 289 27.41 -21.25 10.23
CA GLU A 289 27.42 -21.52 11.67
C GLU A 289 26.44 -20.60 12.43
N GLU A 290 26.33 -19.34 12.03
CA GLU A 290 25.41 -18.36 12.60
C GLU A 290 23.95 -18.73 12.32
N GLU A 291 23.60 -19.05 11.06
CA GLU A 291 22.25 -19.46 10.67
C GLU A 291 21.82 -20.75 11.38
N LEU A 292 22.72 -21.73 11.47
CA LEU A 292 22.49 -22.98 12.19
C LEU A 292 22.28 -22.73 13.69
N LYS A 293 23.06 -21.83 14.28
CA LYS A 293 22.91 -21.48 15.70
C LYS A 293 21.56 -20.81 15.97
N MET A 294 21.14 -19.88 15.12
CA MET A 294 19.82 -19.26 15.21
C MET A 294 18.72 -20.31 15.09
N LEU A 295 18.78 -21.18 14.08
CA LEU A 295 17.79 -22.25 13.89
C LEU A 295 17.70 -23.17 15.12
N LYS A 296 18.84 -23.54 15.71
CA LYS A 296 18.90 -24.33 16.95
C LYS A 296 18.41 -23.60 18.19
N GLN A 297 18.48 -22.28 18.24
CA GLN A 297 18.05 -21.49 19.39
C GLN A 297 16.54 -21.22 19.36
N ASP A 298 16.05 -20.84 18.18
CA ASP A 298 14.70 -20.30 18.02
C ASP A 298 13.70 -21.36 17.54
N PHE A 299 14.17 -22.45 16.92
CA PHE A 299 13.35 -23.53 16.37
C PHE A 299 13.83 -24.92 16.81
N LYS A 300 14.01 -25.08 18.13
CA LYS A 300 14.48 -26.33 18.78
C LYS A 300 13.63 -27.54 18.46
N GLU A 301 12.36 -27.35 18.14
CA GLU A 301 11.43 -28.40 17.78
C GLU A 301 11.85 -29.19 16.53
N PHE A 302 12.72 -28.65 15.67
CA PHE A 302 13.25 -29.35 14.50
C PHE A 302 14.52 -30.15 14.80
N PHE A 303 14.93 -30.22 16.06
CA PHE A 303 16.07 -31.02 16.50
C PHE A 303 15.63 -32.09 17.49
N ASN A 304 16.16 -33.30 17.33
CA ASN A 304 15.92 -34.39 18.29
C ASN A 304 16.83 -34.27 19.53
N GLU A 305 16.70 -35.21 20.48
CA GLU A 305 17.51 -35.22 21.72
C GLU A 305 19.03 -35.30 21.48
N ASN A 306 19.46 -35.78 20.30
CA ASN A 306 20.86 -35.84 19.88
C ASN A 306 21.31 -34.59 19.12
N ASN A 307 20.49 -33.54 19.04
CA ASN A 307 20.69 -32.34 18.21
C ASN A 307 20.78 -32.64 16.69
N GLU A 308 20.22 -33.75 16.22
CA GLU A 308 20.10 -34.04 14.79
C GLU A 308 18.86 -33.37 14.23
N PHE A 309 18.96 -32.85 13.00
CA PHE A 309 17.89 -32.12 12.34
C PHE A 309 16.84 -33.06 11.75
N ASP A 310 15.59 -32.83 12.10
CA ASP A 310 14.44 -33.55 11.57
C ASP A 310 13.96 -32.88 10.26
N LYS A 311 14.60 -33.29 9.16
CA LYS A 311 14.30 -32.80 7.80
C LYS A 311 12.82 -32.95 7.44
N GLU A 312 12.21 -34.10 7.71
CA GLU A 312 10.81 -34.35 7.34
C GLU A 312 9.85 -33.43 8.11
N LYS A 313 10.10 -33.24 9.41
CA LYS A 313 9.29 -32.33 10.23
C LYS A 313 9.43 -30.89 9.77
N PHE A 314 10.66 -30.44 9.49
CA PHE A 314 10.90 -29.09 8.98
C PHE A 314 10.24 -28.89 7.61
N GLN A 315 10.37 -29.85 6.69
CA GLN A 315 9.76 -29.76 5.36
C GLN A 315 8.23 -29.62 5.45
N LYS A 316 7.56 -30.42 6.29
CA LYS A 316 6.11 -30.30 6.52
C LYS A 316 5.72 -28.95 7.09
N TYR A 317 6.51 -28.44 8.04
CA TYR A 317 6.31 -27.11 8.61
C TYR A 317 6.46 -26.01 7.55
N TYR A 318 7.52 -26.08 6.73
CA TYR A 318 7.80 -25.11 5.68
C TYR A 318 6.70 -25.07 4.62
N GLU A 319 6.20 -26.22 4.15
CA GLU A 319 5.10 -26.25 3.19
C GLU A 319 3.79 -25.68 3.79
N SER A 320 3.50 -25.97 5.06
CA SER A 320 2.36 -25.34 5.76
C SER A 320 2.52 -23.82 5.90
N LEU A 321 3.74 -23.35 6.16
CA LEU A 321 4.04 -21.93 6.24
C LEU A 321 3.86 -21.25 4.87
N LYS A 322 4.31 -21.89 3.78
CA LYS A 322 4.12 -21.40 2.41
C LYS A 322 2.65 -21.29 2.05
N GLU A 323 1.84 -22.30 2.34
CA GLU A 323 0.41 -22.27 2.06
C GLU A 323 -0.28 -21.11 2.83
N GLN A 324 0.03 -20.97 4.13
CA GLN A 324 -0.48 -19.86 4.93
C GLN A 324 -0.03 -18.49 4.39
N PHE A 325 1.22 -18.38 3.92
CA PHE A 325 1.74 -17.18 3.29
C PHE A 325 0.93 -16.84 2.04
N VAL A 326 0.72 -17.80 1.14
CA VAL A 326 -0.05 -17.60 -0.10
C VAL A 326 -1.47 -17.15 0.24
N ASP A 327 -2.18 -17.88 1.12
CA ASP A 327 -3.57 -17.59 1.44
C ASP A 327 -3.75 -16.19 2.02
N LYS A 328 -2.88 -15.81 2.95
CA LYS A 328 -2.91 -14.48 3.55
C LYS A 328 -2.54 -13.38 2.55
N SER A 329 -1.60 -13.65 1.64
CA SER A 329 -1.13 -12.67 0.66
C SER A 329 -2.21 -12.39 -0.37
N LEU A 330 -2.85 -13.46 -0.89
CA LEU A 330 -3.97 -13.33 -1.82
C LEU A 330 -5.14 -12.60 -1.17
N ASN A 331 -5.48 -12.93 0.07
CA ASN A 331 -6.52 -12.20 0.81
C ASN A 331 -6.18 -10.71 0.99
N PHE A 332 -4.93 -10.39 1.37
CA PHE A 332 -4.48 -9.00 1.50
C PHE A 332 -4.59 -8.21 0.19
N LEU A 333 -4.28 -8.86 -0.94
CA LEU A 333 -4.32 -8.28 -2.28
C LEU A 333 -5.73 -8.30 -2.91
N GLY A 334 -6.72 -8.95 -2.30
CA GLY A 334 -8.05 -9.14 -2.91
C GLY A 334 -8.03 -10.05 -4.13
N LEU A 335 -7.12 -11.03 -4.18
CA LEU A 335 -6.95 -11.95 -5.29
C LEU A 335 -7.53 -13.34 -4.99
N SER A 336 -8.08 -13.98 -6.02
CA SER A 336 -8.69 -15.31 -5.90
C SER A 336 -7.65 -16.42 -5.78
N LYS A 337 -7.83 -17.31 -4.79
CA LYS A 337 -7.02 -18.53 -4.64
C LYS A 337 -7.20 -19.48 -5.82
N GLU A 338 -8.40 -19.55 -6.39
CA GLU A 338 -8.67 -20.38 -7.58
C GLU A 338 -7.88 -19.87 -8.79
N ASP A 339 -7.87 -18.55 -9.00
CA ASP A 339 -7.16 -17.90 -10.11
C ASP A 339 -5.64 -17.99 -9.96
N TYR A 340 -5.15 -17.96 -8.72
CA TYR A 340 -3.76 -18.27 -8.42
C TYR A 340 -3.42 -19.72 -8.78
N GLN A 341 -4.22 -20.68 -8.33
CA GLN A 341 -3.96 -22.11 -8.54
C GLN A 341 -4.07 -22.55 -10.00
N ASN A 342 -4.96 -21.92 -10.77
CA ASN A 342 -5.12 -22.21 -12.20
C ASN A 342 -4.13 -21.44 -13.10
N GLY A 343 -3.32 -20.54 -12.52
CA GLY A 343 -2.28 -19.77 -13.21
C GLY A 343 -2.76 -18.52 -13.94
N SER A 344 -4.04 -18.17 -13.87
CA SER A 344 -4.60 -17.00 -14.58
C SER A 344 -4.13 -15.64 -14.06
N LEU A 345 -3.63 -15.58 -12.82
CA LEU A 345 -3.01 -14.37 -12.26
C LEU A 345 -1.58 -14.13 -12.75
N ASN A 346 -0.95 -15.06 -13.48
CA ASN A 346 0.48 -15.03 -13.82
C ASN A 346 1.43 -14.87 -12.60
N LEU A 347 0.94 -15.25 -11.42
CA LEU A 347 1.66 -15.22 -10.15
C LEU A 347 2.06 -16.64 -9.74
N ASP A 348 3.32 -16.78 -9.36
CA ASP A 348 3.82 -17.93 -8.62
C ASP A 348 4.24 -17.49 -7.21
N PHE A 349 4.68 -18.46 -6.40
CA PHE A 349 5.11 -18.18 -5.02
C PHE A 349 6.23 -17.15 -4.95
N ASN A 350 7.20 -17.18 -5.87
CA ASN A 350 8.36 -16.29 -5.83
C ASN A 350 7.96 -14.86 -6.21
N LYS A 351 7.14 -14.70 -7.25
CA LYS A 351 6.59 -13.40 -7.65
C LYS A 351 5.72 -12.81 -6.55
N LEU A 352 4.81 -13.61 -5.98
CA LEU A 352 3.96 -13.19 -4.86
C LEU A 352 4.80 -12.77 -3.66
N SER A 353 5.85 -13.54 -3.32
CA SER A 353 6.78 -13.19 -2.25
C SER A 353 7.49 -11.85 -2.50
N SER A 354 7.98 -11.62 -3.73
CA SER A 354 8.61 -10.35 -4.12
C SER A 354 7.65 -9.17 -3.99
N VAL A 355 6.43 -9.31 -4.50
CA VAL A 355 5.38 -8.28 -4.42
C VAL A 355 5.09 -7.90 -2.97
N ILE A 356 4.90 -8.88 -2.09
CA ILE A 356 4.61 -8.60 -0.68
C ILE A 356 5.83 -7.97 0.00
N LYS A 357 7.06 -8.39 -0.34
CA LYS A 357 8.28 -7.76 0.17
C LYS A 357 8.36 -6.27 -0.22
N ASP A 358 8.03 -5.93 -1.46
CA ASP A 358 8.03 -4.54 -1.94
C ASP A 358 6.95 -3.70 -1.21
N ILE A 359 5.77 -4.27 -0.98
CA ILE A 359 4.70 -3.63 -0.18
C ILE A 359 5.17 -3.40 1.26
N VAL A 360 5.79 -4.39 1.90
CA VAL A 360 6.35 -4.26 3.26
C VAL A 360 7.43 -3.19 3.31
N SER A 361 8.35 -3.16 2.33
CA SER A 361 9.40 -2.14 2.27
C SER A 361 8.81 -0.74 2.15
N THR A 362 7.84 -0.57 1.26
CA THR A 362 7.14 0.70 1.06
C THR A 362 6.42 1.15 2.33
N PHE A 363 5.74 0.23 3.02
CA PHE A 363 5.11 0.51 4.30
C PHE A 363 6.13 0.95 5.36
N LYS A 364 7.28 0.27 5.48
CA LYS A 364 8.36 0.66 6.40
C LYS A 364 8.93 2.04 6.06
N GLU A 365 9.21 2.30 4.78
CA GLU A 365 9.69 3.60 4.30
C GLU A 365 8.68 4.72 4.65
N ALA A 366 7.37 4.46 4.50
CA ALA A 366 6.33 5.46 4.75
C ALA A 366 6.22 5.82 6.24
N ASN A 367 6.44 4.82 7.10
CA ASN A 367 6.12 4.88 8.53
C ASN A 367 7.36 4.96 9.44
N THR A 368 8.54 5.27 8.89
CA THR A 368 9.77 5.43 9.67
C THR A 368 10.12 6.90 9.90
N THR A 369 10.56 7.21 11.12
CA THR A 369 11.06 8.54 11.46
C THR A 369 12.55 8.68 11.10
N PRO A 370 13.07 9.90 10.84
CA PRO A 370 14.51 10.13 10.72
C PRO A 370 15.32 9.64 11.94
N SER A 371 14.72 9.56 13.13
CA SER A 371 15.33 8.99 14.35
C SER A 371 15.47 7.47 14.34
N ASN A 372 14.77 6.74 13.47
CA ASN A 372 14.82 5.27 13.37
C ASN A 372 15.85 4.74 12.34
N TYR A 373 16.55 5.61 11.61
CA TYR A 373 17.65 5.22 10.69
C TYR A 373 18.82 4.51 11.39
N GLY A 374 18.90 4.55 12.73
CA GLY A 374 20.01 3.96 13.48
C GLY A 374 20.08 2.43 13.42
N ASN A 375 18.96 1.72 13.21
CA ASN A 375 18.91 0.27 13.40
C ASN A 375 18.32 -0.54 12.22
N LEU A 376 17.73 0.10 11.21
CA LEU A 376 17.32 -0.58 9.97
C LEU A 376 18.41 -0.38 8.91
N ARG A 377 19.55 -1.05 9.10
CA ARG A 377 20.42 -1.39 7.97
C ARG A 377 19.77 -2.56 7.24
N LEU A 378 18.82 -2.25 6.34
CA LEU A 378 18.51 -3.16 5.26
C LEU A 378 19.73 -3.11 4.32
N ASP A 379 20.65 -4.04 4.52
CA ASP A 379 21.65 -4.35 3.52
C ASP A 379 20.91 -4.94 2.31
N LEU A 380 20.72 -4.11 1.28
CA LEU A 380 20.09 -4.46 0.01
C LEU A 380 21.12 -4.99 -0.99
N SER A 381 22.24 -5.56 -0.53
CA SER A 381 23.18 -6.26 -1.40
C SER A 381 23.04 -7.79 -1.33
N LEU A 382 22.76 -8.35 -2.52
CA LEU A 382 22.70 -9.76 -2.94
C LEU A 382 21.34 -10.47 -2.79
#